data_AF-U7D724-F1
#
_entry.id   AF-U7D724-F1
#
_cell.length_a   1.000
_cell.length_b   1.000
_cell.length_c   1.000
_cell.angle_alpha   90.00
_cell.angle_beta   90.00
_cell.angle_gamma   90.00
#
_symmetry.space_group_name_H-M   'P 1'
#
loop_
_entity.id
_entity.type
_entity.pdbx_description
1 polymer ?
#
loop_
_entity_poly.entity_id
_entity_poly.type
_entity_poly.pdbx_seq_one_letter_code
_entity_poly.pdbx_strand_id
1 'polypeptide(L)'
;MINTLHFSICNKQDHTFQKSLIDAIENYTKIHFQTEEHLLEKSNYPELASHRKLHDELAIRREHINKEFIDHDDYVTLLQFLKEWWTNHINKDDMEYVSHVMEYIHN
;
A
#
# COMPACT_ATOMS: atom_id res chain seq x y z
N MET A 1 -5.22 -5.75 7.76
CA MET A 1 -3.83 -6.19 8.00
C MET A 1 -3.06 -5.22 8.88
N ILE A 2 -3.06 -3.91 8.59
CA ILE A 2 -2.47 -2.88 9.46
C ILE A 2 -3.02 -2.93 10.91
N ASN A 3 -4.34 -3.09 11.09
CA ASN A 3 -4.94 -3.25 12.42
C ASN A 3 -4.47 -4.52 13.14
N THR A 4 -4.20 -5.60 12.41
CA THR A 4 -3.68 -6.85 12.95
C THR A 4 -2.23 -6.69 13.38
N LEU A 5 -1.42 -5.97 12.60
CA LEU A 5 -0.05 -5.61 12.96
C LEU A 5 -0.03 -4.74 14.22
N HIS A 6 -0.91 -3.73 14.32
CA HIS A 6 -1.08 -2.93 15.53
C HIS A 6 -1.42 -3.81 16.76
N PHE A 7 -2.39 -4.72 16.63
CA PHE A 7 -2.73 -5.64 17.72
C PHE A 7 -1.54 -6.52 18.14
N SER A 8 -0.80 -7.06 17.16
CA SER A 8 0.38 -7.89 17.41
C SER A 8 1.45 -7.15 18.22
N ILE A 9 1.71 -5.89 17.87
CA ILE A 9 2.65 -5.01 18.57
C ILE A 9 2.16 -4.71 20.00
N CYS A 10 0.89 -4.30 20.16
CA CYS A 10 0.33 -3.97 21.48
C CYS A 10 0.34 -5.17 22.45
N ASN A 11 0.15 -6.38 21.93
CA ASN A 11 0.13 -7.60 22.73
C ASN A 11 1.51 -8.27 22.85
N LYS A 12 2.58 -7.63 22.35
CA LYS A 12 3.95 -8.15 22.37
C LYS A 12 4.04 -9.58 21.82
N GLN A 13 3.30 -9.85 20.73
CA GLN A 13 3.42 -11.13 20.03
C GLN A 13 4.80 -11.25 19.38
N ASP A 14 5.16 -12.48 19.02
CA ASP A 14 6.48 -12.80 18.47
C ASP A 14 6.81 -12.03 17.18
N HIS A 15 8.08 -11.63 17.03
CA HIS A 15 8.55 -10.87 15.87
C HIS A 15 8.40 -11.65 14.56
N THR A 16 8.44 -12.98 14.58
CA THR A 16 8.17 -13.82 13.39
C THR A 16 6.76 -13.59 12.87
N PHE A 17 5.78 -13.42 13.77
CA PHE A 17 4.42 -13.13 13.39
C PHE A 17 4.27 -11.70 12.85
N GLN A 18 4.98 -10.73 13.42
CA GLN A 18 4.98 -9.35 12.91
C GLN A 18 5.60 -9.27 11.51
N LYS A 19 6.71 -9.97 11.29
CA LYS A 19 7.37 -10.08 9.98
C LYS A 19 6.45 -10.70 8.93
N SER A 20 5.78 -11.81 9.24
CA SER A 20 4.84 -12.43 8.31
C SER A 20 3.63 -11.55 7.99
N LEU A 21 3.18 -10.73 8.94
CA LEU A 21 2.14 -9.72 8.68
C LEU A 21 2.64 -8.61 7.73
N ILE A 22 3.90 -8.19 7.85
CA ILE A 22 4.51 -7.20 6.96
C ILE A 22 4.65 -7.75 5.54
N ASP A 23 5.14 -8.99 5.39
CA ASP A 23 5.23 -9.67 4.09
C ASP A 23 3.84 -9.77 3.43
N ALA A 24 2.82 -10.07 4.24
CA ALA A 24 1.46 -10.17 3.75
C ALA A 24 0.90 -8.77 3.35
N ILE A 25 1.23 -7.70 4.09
CA ILE A 25 0.87 -6.32 3.71
C ILE A 25 1.50 -5.96 2.37
N GLU A 26 2.79 -6.29 2.17
CA GLU A 26 3.48 -6.07 0.91
C GLU A 26 2.80 -6.80 -0.26
N ASN A 27 2.44 -8.07 -0.07
CA ASN A 27 1.76 -8.83 -1.11
C ASN A 27 0.39 -8.22 -1.44
N TYR A 28 -0.36 -7.79 -0.42
CA TYR A 28 -1.65 -7.13 -0.62
C TYR A 28 -1.50 -5.81 -1.38
N THR A 29 -0.49 -4.99 -1.06
CA THR A 29 -0.17 -3.77 -1.80
C THR A 29 0.11 -4.05 -3.28
N LYS A 30 0.87 -5.10 -3.60
CA LYS A 30 1.13 -5.47 -5.01
C LYS A 30 -0.15 -5.83 -5.75
N ILE A 31 -1.03 -6.60 -5.11
CA ILE A 31 -2.33 -6.98 -5.67
C ILE A 31 -3.21 -5.75 -5.88
N HIS A 32 -3.22 -4.82 -4.92
CA HIS A 32 -3.95 -3.55 -4.99
C HIS A 32 -3.53 -2.74 -6.22
N PHE A 33 -2.23 -2.42 -6.34
CA PHE A 33 -1.69 -1.66 -7.47
C PHE A 33 -2.00 -2.33 -8.82
N GLN A 34 -1.79 -3.64 -8.94
CA GLN A 34 -2.08 -4.38 -10.17
C GLN A 34 -3.57 -4.35 -10.54
N THR A 35 -4.45 -4.41 -9.55
CA THR A 35 -5.90 -4.38 -9.77
C THR A 35 -6.34 -3.01 -10.27
N GLU A 36 -5.82 -1.94 -9.69
CA GLU A 36 -6.12 -0.57 -10.09
C GLU A 36 -5.58 -0.27 -11.47
N GLU A 37 -4.30 -0.55 -11.73
CA GLU A 37 -3.69 -0.33 -13.04
C GLU A 37 -4.42 -1.06 -14.17
N HIS A 38 -4.92 -2.28 -13.91
CA HIS A 38 -5.73 -3.02 -14.86
C HIS A 38 -7.08 -2.35 -15.12
N LEU A 39 -7.71 -1.78 -14.10
CA LEU A 39 -8.96 -1.02 -14.23
C LEU A 39 -8.74 0.30 -14.99
N LEU A 40 -7.66 1.00 -14.69
CA LEU A 40 -7.26 2.23 -15.37
C LEU A 40 -6.92 2.00 -16.84
N GLU A 41 -6.24 0.89 -17.15
CA GLU A 41 -5.96 0.47 -18.53
C GLU A 41 -7.26 0.18 -19.30
N LYS A 42 -8.18 -0.58 -18.69
CA LYS A 42 -9.49 -0.89 -19.32
C LYS A 42 -10.36 0.33 -19.57
N SER A 43 -10.30 1.31 -18.67
CA SER A 43 -11.04 2.57 -18.80
C SER A 43 -10.35 3.58 -19.71
N ASN A 44 -9.17 3.29 -20.26
CA ASN A 44 -8.33 4.23 -21.02
C ASN A 44 -8.04 5.52 -20.23
N TYR A 45 -7.71 5.39 -18.95
CA TYR A 45 -7.37 6.53 -18.11
C TYR A 45 -6.12 7.26 -18.67
N PRO A 46 -6.19 8.57 -18.98
CA PRO A 46 -5.11 9.29 -19.65
C PRO A 46 -3.79 9.31 -18.87
N GLU A 47 -3.85 9.37 -17.53
CA GLU A 47 -2.69 9.52 -16.66
C GLU A 47 -2.16 8.18 -16.11
N LEU A 48 -2.55 7.05 -16.71
CA LEU A 48 -2.13 5.70 -16.28
C LEU A 48 -0.60 5.57 -16.14
N ALA A 49 0.16 6.14 -17.07
CA ALA A 49 1.63 6.05 -17.03
C ALA A 49 2.21 6.78 -15.81
N SER A 50 1.63 7.93 -15.43
CA SER A 50 2.03 8.69 -14.25
C SER A 50 1.66 7.92 -12.97
N HIS A 51 0.46 7.35 -12.93
CA HIS A 51 -0.03 6.57 -11.79
C HIS A 51 0.80 5.29 -11.54
N ARG A 52 1.17 4.56 -12.61
CA ARG A 52 2.10 3.41 -12.52
C ARG A 52 3.46 3.81 -11.93
N LYS A 53 4.00 4.95 -12.36
CA LYS A 53 5.28 5.45 -11.84
C LYS A 53 5.18 5.78 -10.35
N LEU A 54 4.08 6.38 -9.92
CA LEU A 54 3.81 6.64 -8.52
C LEU A 54 3.77 5.32 -7.71
N HIS A 55 3.09 4.29 -8.20
CA HIS A 55 3.09 2.97 -7.56
C HIS A 55 4.49 2.37 -7.41
N ASP A 56 5.34 2.48 -8.44
CA ASP A 56 6.73 2.03 -8.38
C ASP A 56 7.52 2.79 -7.29
N GLU A 57 7.39 4.11 -7.23
CA GLU A 57 8.05 4.95 -6.22
C GLU A 57 7.57 4.61 -4.80
N LEU A 58 6.27 4.40 -4.63
CA LEU A 58 5.65 4.00 -3.37
C LEU A 58 6.13 2.60 -2.93
N ALA A 59 6.24 1.64 -3.86
CA ALA A 59 6.74 0.29 -3.58
C ALA A 59 8.21 0.29 -3.14
N ILE A 60 9.07 1.03 -3.87
CA ILE A 60 10.49 1.17 -3.53
C ILE A 60 10.68 1.81 -2.16
N ARG A 61 9.94 2.90 -1.89
CA ARG A 61 10.01 3.58 -0.59
C ARG A 61 9.58 2.65 0.55
N ARG A 62 8.50 1.89 0.37
CA ARG A 62 8.03 0.92 1.37
C ARG A 62 9.08 -0.17 1.61
N GLU A 63 9.68 -0.73 0.57
CA GLU A 63 10.70 -1.78 0.70
C GLU A 63 11.92 -1.30 1.51
N HIS A 64 12.42 -0.09 1.21
CA HIS A 64 13.53 0.49 1.98
C HIS A 64 13.17 0.68 3.46
N ILE A 65 12.00 1.23 3.74
CA ILE A 65 11.53 1.48 5.11
C ILE A 65 11.27 0.18 5.88
N ASN A 66 10.66 -0.82 5.23
CA ASN A 66 10.47 -2.16 5.81
C ASN A 66 11.81 -2.74 6.26
N LYS A 67 12.82 -2.71 5.37
CA LYS A 67 14.14 -3.25 5.67
C LYS A 67 14.82 -2.52 6.82
N GLU A 68 14.78 -1.19 6.79
CA GLU A 68 15.37 -0.35 7.83
C GLU A 68 14.81 -0.68 9.22
N PHE A 69 13.48 -0.75 9.37
CA PHE A 69 12.88 -0.93 10.69
C PHE A 69 12.78 -2.39 11.15
N ILE A 70 12.67 -3.36 10.24
CA ILE A 70 12.71 -4.79 10.60
C ILE A 70 14.09 -5.15 11.16
N ASP A 71 15.18 -4.65 10.57
CA ASP A 71 16.54 -4.97 11.02
C ASP A 71 16.84 -4.42 12.44
N HIS A 72 16.08 -3.42 12.89
CA HIS A 72 16.19 -2.81 14.22
C HIS A 72 15.06 -3.18 15.18
N ASP A 73 14.17 -4.12 14.80
CA ASP A 73 12.97 -4.51 15.56
C ASP A 73 12.05 -3.32 15.95
N ASP A 74 12.05 -2.22 15.19
CA ASP A 74 11.21 -1.04 15.45
C ASP A 74 9.87 -1.10 14.68
N TYR A 75 9.03 -2.04 15.11
CA TYR A 75 7.73 -2.28 14.49
C TYR A 75 6.72 -1.15 14.74
N VAL A 76 6.92 -0.33 15.78
CA VAL A 76 6.02 0.79 16.11
C VAL A 76 6.17 1.90 15.07
N THR A 77 7.40 2.31 14.78
CA THR A 77 7.67 3.34 13.76
C THR A 77 7.26 2.84 12.38
N LEU A 78 7.54 1.56 12.07
CA LEU A 78 7.10 0.95 10.82
C LEU A 78 5.57 0.97 10.67
N LEU A 79 4.81 0.63 11.72
CA LEU A 79 3.36 0.68 11.69
C LEU A 79 2.83 2.10 11.42
N GLN A 80 3.41 3.12 12.05
CA GLN A 80 3.02 4.52 11.83
C GLN A 80 3.25 4.92 10.37
N PHE A 81 4.42 4.59 9.83
CA PHE A 81 4.73 4.82 8.42
C PHE A 81 3.72 4.11 7.50
N LEU A 82 3.48 2.81 7.68
CA LEU A 82 2.57 2.05 6.83
C LEU A 82 1.15 2.61 6.85
N LYS A 83 0.67 3.05 8.03
CA LYS A 83 -0.64 3.67 8.17
C LYS A 83 -0.73 4.99 7.41
N GLU A 84 0.25 5.87 7.57
CA GLU A 84 0.26 7.17 6.90
C GLU A 84 0.44 7.02 5.39
N TRP A 85 1.37 6.19 4.97
CA TRP A 85 1.65 5.89 3.56
C TRP A 85 0.41 5.35 2.85
N TRP A 86 -0.25 4.33 3.42
CA TRP A 86 -1.45 3.73 2.84
C TRP A 86 -2.63 4.70 2.79
N THR A 87 -2.88 5.42 3.90
CA THR A 87 -3.99 6.37 3.99
C THR A 87 -3.80 7.55 3.05
N ASN A 88 -2.57 8.03 2.87
CA ASN A 88 -2.29 9.13 1.95
C ASN A 88 -2.48 8.71 0.50
N HIS A 89 -2.02 7.53 0.12
CA HIS A 89 -2.19 6.99 -1.21
C HIS A 89 -3.67 6.90 -1.59
N ILE A 90 -4.49 6.22 -0.77
CA ILE A 90 -5.93 6.06 -1.03
C ILE A 90 -6.67 7.40 -1.07
N ASN A 91 -6.40 8.30 -0.12
CA ASN A 91 -7.19 9.53 -0.01
C ASN A 91 -6.76 10.64 -0.98
N LYS A 92 -5.64 10.46 -1.69
CA LYS A 92 -5.11 11.49 -2.60
C LYS A 92 -4.96 10.92 -4.00
N ASP A 93 -4.09 9.94 -4.14
CA ASP A 93 -3.65 9.44 -5.43
C ASP A 93 -4.77 8.62 -6.10
N ASP A 94 -5.44 7.74 -5.34
CA ASP A 94 -6.53 6.92 -5.89
C ASP A 94 -7.77 7.76 -6.24
N MET A 95 -7.96 8.87 -5.51
CA MET A 95 -9.08 9.78 -5.75
C MET A 95 -9.00 10.46 -7.12
N GLU A 96 -7.81 10.57 -7.72
CA GLU A 96 -7.61 11.27 -9.01
C GLU A 96 -8.29 10.55 -10.18
N TYR A 97 -8.42 9.23 -10.12
CA TYR A 97 -9.05 8.46 -11.20
C TYR A 97 -10.52 8.11 -10.96
N VAL A 98 -11.05 8.34 -9.75
CA VAL A 98 -12.41 7.89 -9.35
C VAL A 98 -13.47 8.38 -10.32
N SER A 99 -13.49 9.68 -10.66
CA SER A 99 -14.48 10.23 -11.59
C SER A 99 -14.45 9.55 -12.95
N HIS A 100 -13.25 9.35 -13.51
CA HIS A 100 -13.05 8.69 -14.81
C HIS A 100 -13.55 7.24 -14.79
N VAL A 101 -13.16 6.49 -13.77
CA VAL A 101 -13.57 5.08 -13.62
C VAL A 101 -15.08 4.97 -13.40
N MET A 102 -15.69 5.89 -12.64
CA MET A 102 -17.14 5.91 -12.44
C MET A 102 -17.91 6.17 -13.73
N GLU A 103 -17.40 7.03 -14.61
CA GLU A 103 -17.98 7.22 -15.95
C GLU A 103 -17.85 5.94 -16.78
N TYR A 104 -16.72 5.25 -16.72
CA TYR A 104 -16.51 3.98 -17.41
C TYR A 104 -17.46 2.87 -16.92
N ILE A 105 -17.70 2.75 -15.62
CA ILE A 105 -18.55 1.69 -15.03
C ILE A 105 -20.04 1.88 -15.35
N HIS A 106 -20.50 3.12 -15.51
CA HIS A 106 -21.91 3.43 -15.77
C HIS A 106 -22.27 3.51 -17.27
N ASN A 107 -21.30 3.30 -18.16
CA ASN A 107 -21.50 3.18 -19.60
C ASN A 107 -21.53 1.71 -20.04
#